data_AF-A0A7W1HMQ7-F1
#
_entry.id   AF-A0A7W1HMQ7-F1
#
_cell.length_a   1.000
_cell.length_b   1.000
_cell.length_c   1.000
_cell.angle_alpha   90.00
_cell.angle_beta   90.00
_cell.angle_gamma   90.00
#
_symmetry.space_group_name_H-M   'P 1'
#
loop_
_entity.id
_entity.type
_entity.pdbx_description
1 polymer ?
#
loop_
_entity_poly.entity_id
_entity_poly.type
_entity_poly.pdbx_seq_one_letter_code
_entity_poly.pdbx_strand_id
1 'polypeptide(L)'
;MASHLFKTKSPELLIRESEAPERKMKRSLTAFDLTCLGIGAIIGAGIFALAGTAAAGESARVGESIVKTPVLNFIIAYFQNTDLVFGRPAAGPAVALSFVVAAIACGFAALCYSELASMIPVSGSAYTYSY
;
A
#
# COMPACT_ATOMS: atom_id res chain seq x y z
N MET A 1 15.54 -29.29 -9.79
CA MET A 1 15.29 -27.87 -10.15
C MET A 1 14.30 -27.14 -9.24
N ALA A 2 13.56 -27.83 -8.32
CA ALA A 2 12.64 -27.17 -7.38
C ALA A 2 13.31 -26.49 -6.16
N SER A 3 14.61 -26.67 -5.94
CA SER A 3 15.34 -26.18 -4.75
C SER A 3 15.69 -24.69 -4.76
N HIS A 4 15.28 -23.93 -5.78
CA HIS A 4 15.57 -22.50 -5.92
C HIS A 4 14.36 -21.59 -5.72
N LEU A 5 13.14 -22.15 -5.58
CA LEU A 5 11.91 -21.34 -5.55
C LEU A 5 11.67 -20.60 -4.22
N PHE A 6 12.16 -21.14 -3.10
CA PHE A 6 12.04 -20.54 -1.76
C PHE A 6 13.40 -20.24 -1.13
N LYS A 7 14.39 -19.84 -1.94
CA LYS A 7 15.66 -19.39 -1.38
C LYS A 7 15.46 -18.07 -0.67
N THR A 8 15.80 -18.03 0.60
CA THR A 8 15.82 -16.80 1.39
C THR A 8 17.23 -16.26 1.49
N LYS A 9 17.37 -14.94 1.50
CA LYS A 9 18.60 -14.22 1.77
C LYS A 9 18.73 -14.04 3.27
N SER A 10 19.92 -14.29 3.81
CA SER A 10 20.12 -14.16 5.26
C SER A 10 20.23 -12.68 5.65
N PRO A 11 19.66 -12.26 6.80
CA PRO A 11 19.76 -10.88 7.28
C PRO A 11 21.21 -10.41 7.46
N GLU A 12 22.12 -11.29 7.87
CA GLU A 12 23.53 -10.97 8.08
C GLU A 12 24.22 -10.62 6.76
N LEU A 13 23.85 -11.32 5.69
CA LEU A 13 24.37 -11.07 4.36
C LEU A 13 23.89 -9.70 3.84
N LEU A 14 22.62 -9.33 4.09
CA LEU A 14 22.09 -8.02 3.76
C LEU A 14 22.81 -6.89 4.50
N ILE A 15 23.07 -7.06 5.80
CA ILE A 15 23.80 -6.07 6.60
C ILE A 15 25.23 -5.91 6.06
N ARG A 16 25.93 -7.02 5.80
CA ARG A 16 27.30 -6.99 5.23
C ARG A 16 27.36 -6.30 3.87
N GLU A 17 26.40 -6.59 2.97
CA GLU A 17 26.31 -5.92 1.66
C GLU A 17 26.04 -4.41 1.80
N SER A 18 25.25 -4.01 2.81
CA SER A 18 24.96 -2.59 3.07
C SER A 18 26.18 -1.82 3.61
N GLU A 19 27.11 -2.51 4.27
CA GLU A 19 28.33 -1.94 4.86
C GLU A 19 29.50 -1.89 3.87
N ALA A 20 29.35 -2.46 2.67
CA ALA A 20 30.38 -2.47 1.64
C ALA A 20 30.87 -1.04 1.34
N PRO A 21 32.19 -0.79 1.23
CA PRO A 21 32.75 0.55 1.07
C PRO A 21 32.18 1.33 -0.13
N GLU A 22 31.86 0.62 -1.20
CA GLU A 22 31.29 1.18 -2.43
C GLU A 22 29.85 1.71 -2.28
N ARG A 23 29.11 1.22 -1.27
CA ARG A 23 27.69 1.53 -1.05
C ARG A 23 27.46 2.42 0.18
N LYS A 24 28.50 2.63 1.00
CA LYS A 24 28.38 3.29 2.31
C LYS A 24 28.24 4.80 2.19
N MET A 25 27.08 5.33 2.55
CA MET A 25 26.83 6.78 2.63
C MET A 25 27.10 7.35 4.03
N LYS A 26 27.41 8.65 4.11
CA LYS A 26 27.46 9.38 5.40
C LYS A 26 26.05 9.45 5.99
N ARG A 27 25.90 9.06 7.26
CA ARG A 27 24.62 9.19 7.98
C ARG A 27 24.43 10.65 8.41
N SER A 28 23.63 11.40 7.66
CA SER A 28 23.31 12.81 7.94
C SER A 28 21.84 13.06 8.28
N LEU A 29 20.96 12.06 8.06
CA LEU A 29 19.53 12.18 8.29
C LEU A 29 19.19 11.96 9.77
N THR A 30 18.40 12.88 10.31
CA THR A 30 17.82 12.80 11.65
C THR A 30 16.44 12.14 11.62
N ALA A 31 15.88 11.84 12.80
CA ALA A 31 14.51 11.33 12.90
C ALA A 31 13.47 12.30 12.30
N PHE A 32 13.71 13.61 12.40
CA PHE A 32 12.85 14.62 11.79
C PHE A 32 12.92 14.55 10.26
N ASP A 33 14.13 14.46 9.69
CA ASP A 33 14.30 14.35 8.24
C ASP A 33 13.63 13.09 7.68
N LEU A 34 13.74 11.97 8.40
CA LEU A 34 13.07 10.72 8.04
C LEU A 34 11.54 10.83 8.14
N THR A 35 11.02 11.55 9.13
CA THR A 35 9.59 11.81 9.28
C THR A 35 9.07 12.66 8.12
N CYS A 36 9.79 13.72 7.76
CA CYS A 36 9.47 14.55 6.60
C CYS A 36 9.51 13.76 5.29
N LEU A 37 10.52 12.90 5.12
CA LEU A 37 10.64 12.00 3.97
C LEU A 37 9.44 11.05 3.88
N GLY A 38 9.00 10.48 5.00
CA GLY A 38 7.81 9.65 5.07
C GLY A 38 6.53 10.40 4.69
N ILE A 39 6.30 11.59 5.26
CA ILE A 39 5.13 12.42 4.93
C ILE A 39 5.11 12.77 3.44
N GLY A 40 6.25 13.18 2.88
CA GLY A 40 6.39 13.51 1.47
C GLY A 40 6.13 12.32 0.53
N ALA A 41 6.48 11.11 0.96
CA ALA A 41 6.20 9.89 0.19
C ALA A 41 4.72 9.45 0.27
N ILE A 42 4.02 9.76 1.37
CA ILE A 42 2.63 9.36 1.59
C ILE A 42 1.63 10.33 0.94
N ILE A 43 1.87 11.64 1.05
CA ILE A 43 0.96 12.66 0.50
C ILE A 43 1.19 12.79 -1.01
N GLY A 44 0.22 12.34 -1.80
CA GLY A 44 0.30 12.41 -3.26
C GLY A 44 -1.06 12.42 -3.95
N ALA A 45 -1.10 11.94 -5.20
CA ALA A 45 -2.31 11.96 -6.03
C ALA A 45 -3.54 11.32 -5.37
N GLY A 46 -3.35 10.36 -4.45
CA GLY A 46 -4.45 9.70 -3.74
C GLY A 46 -5.36 10.67 -2.98
N ILE A 47 -4.81 11.55 -2.15
CA ILE A 47 -5.65 12.47 -1.35
C ILE A 47 -6.26 13.59 -2.19
N PHE A 48 -5.56 14.05 -3.24
CA PHE A 48 -6.03 15.16 -4.08
C PHE A 48 -7.02 14.73 -5.17
N ALA A 49 -6.91 13.52 -5.72
CA ALA A 49 -7.77 13.04 -6.80
C ALA A 49 -8.73 11.94 -6.33
N LEU A 50 -8.23 10.89 -5.69
CA LEU A 50 -9.03 9.70 -5.37
C LEU A 50 -10.02 9.94 -4.22
N ALA A 51 -9.73 10.85 -3.30
CA ALA A 51 -10.67 11.17 -2.22
C ALA A 51 -12.01 11.73 -2.74
N GLY A 52 -11.94 12.62 -3.74
CA GLY A 52 -13.12 13.21 -4.37
C GLY A 52 -13.94 12.19 -5.14
N THR A 53 -13.29 11.36 -5.96
CA THR A 53 -13.98 10.28 -6.68
C THR A 53 -14.50 9.22 -5.71
N ALA A 54 -13.79 8.92 -4.62
CA ALA A 54 -14.25 8.04 -3.54
C ALA A 54 -15.56 8.52 -2.93
N ALA A 55 -15.63 9.81 -2.60
CA ALA A 55 -16.81 10.45 -2.04
C ALA A 55 -17.98 10.53 -3.05
N ALA A 56 -17.72 10.96 -4.29
CA ALA A 56 -18.76 11.15 -5.31
C ALA A 56 -19.27 9.85 -5.94
N GLY A 57 -18.47 8.77 -5.88
CA GLY A 57 -18.74 7.54 -6.63
C GLY A 57 -18.40 7.68 -8.11
N GLU A 58 -18.33 6.55 -8.82
CA GLU A 58 -18.12 6.52 -10.27
C GLU A 58 -19.26 5.71 -10.88
N SER A 59 -20.19 6.38 -11.56
CA SER A 59 -21.25 5.73 -12.35
C SER A 59 -20.78 5.61 -13.79
N ALA A 60 -20.28 4.44 -14.17
CA ALA A 60 -19.75 4.24 -15.50
C ALA A 60 -20.91 3.89 -16.47
N ARG A 61 -21.02 4.66 -17.56
CA ARG A 61 -21.99 4.40 -18.64
C ARG A 61 -21.65 3.07 -19.34
N VAL A 62 -22.69 2.43 -19.87
CA VAL A 62 -22.82 1.01 -20.33
C VAL A 62 -21.79 0.50 -21.38
N GLY A 63 -20.70 1.20 -21.67
CA GLY A 63 -19.66 0.77 -22.64
C GLY A 63 -18.27 0.45 -22.06
N GLU A 64 -17.86 1.05 -20.93
CA GLU A 64 -16.47 0.96 -20.41
C GLU A 64 -16.35 0.18 -19.08
N SER A 65 -17.47 -0.33 -18.56
CA SER A 65 -17.63 -0.51 -17.11
C SER A 65 -17.31 -1.89 -16.53
N ILE A 66 -17.05 -2.92 -17.35
CA ILE A 66 -16.85 -4.29 -16.81
C ILE A 66 -15.58 -4.36 -15.94
N VAL A 67 -14.51 -3.67 -16.33
CA VAL A 67 -13.20 -3.75 -15.65
C VAL A 67 -13.13 -2.91 -14.37
N LYS A 68 -13.89 -1.81 -14.30
CA LYS A 68 -13.88 -0.89 -13.15
C LYS A 68 -14.92 -1.24 -12.08
N THR A 69 -15.84 -2.15 -12.40
CA THR A 69 -16.88 -2.56 -11.44
C THR A 69 -16.24 -3.45 -10.37
N PRO A 70 -16.33 -3.11 -9.08
CA PRO A 70 -15.79 -3.96 -8.02
C PRO A 70 -16.36 -5.37 -8.11
N VAL A 71 -15.50 -6.39 -7.95
CA VAL A 71 -15.94 -7.81 -7.93
C VAL A 71 -17.08 -8.03 -6.94
N LEU A 72 -17.09 -7.24 -5.86
CA LEU A 72 -18.15 -7.25 -4.86
C LEU A 72 -19.54 -6.96 -5.45
N ASN A 73 -19.68 -6.06 -6.43
CA ASN A 73 -20.97 -5.78 -7.06
C ASN A 73 -21.47 -6.97 -7.87
N PHE A 74 -20.57 -7.70 -8.54
CA PHE A 74 -20.93 -8.93 -9.25
C PHE A 74 -21.41 -10.02 -8.29
N ILE A 75 -20.73 -10.16 -7.14
CA ILE A 75 -21.12 -11.12 -6.09
C ILE A 75 -22.48 -10.76 -5.52
N ILE A 76 -22.72 -9.49 -5.17
CA ILE A 76 -23.99 -9.04 -4.59
C ILE A 76 -25.13 -9.23 -5.59
N ALA A 77 -24.97 -8.82 -6.84
CA ALA A 77 -26.00 -8.99 -7.88
C ALA A 77 -26.33 -10.47 -8.12
N TYR A 78 -25.31 -11.35 -8.10
CA TYR A 78 -25.50 -12.79 -8.24
C TYR A 78 -26.30 -13.39 -7.07
N PHE A 79 -25.98 -13.02 -5.83
CA PHE A 79 -26.69 -13.55 -4.65
C PHE A 79 -28.08 -12.95 -4.45
N GLN A 80 -28.27 -11.67 -4.80
CA GLN A 80 -29.52 -10.95 -4.55
C GLN A 80 -30.49 -10.95 -5.73
N ASN A 81 -30.12 -11.55 -6.88
CA ASN A 81 -30.90 -11.52 -8.14
C ASN A 81 -31.35 -10.10 -8.51
N THR A 82 -30.51 -9.10 -8.25
CA THR A 82 -30.75 -7.69 -8.58
C THR A 82 -29.99 -7.29 -9.84
N ASP A 83 -30.43 -6.22 -10.50
CA ASP A 83 -29.70 -5.65 -11.65
C ASP A 83 -28.26 -5.27 -11.28
N LEU A 84 -27.33 -5.58 -12.17
CA LEU A 84 -25.91 -5.29 -11.98
C LEU A 84 -25.68 -3.77 -12.08
N VAL A 85 -25.29 -3.15 -10.97
CA VAL A 85 -24.90 -1.73 -10.95
C VAL A 85 -23.46 -1.59 -11.43
N PHE A 86 -23.30 -0.96 -12.58
CA PHE A 86 -22.02 -0.68 -13.22
C PHE A 86 -21.31 0.51 -12.56
N GLY A 87 -20.08 0.29 -12.09
CA GLY A 87 -19.26 1.30 -11.40
C GLY A 87 -19.17 1.10 -9.89
N ARG A 88 -18.73 2.13 -9.16
CA ARG A 88 -18.52 2.09 -7.70
C ARG A 88 -19.48 3.05 -6.98
N PRO A 89 -20.23 2.58 -5.97
CA PRO A 89 -21.10 3.46 -5.19
C PRO A 89 -20.31 4.56 -4.47
N ALA A 90 -20.95 5.72 -4.35
CA ALA A 90 -20.44 6.87 -3.63
C ALA A 90 -20.36 6.55 -2.13
N ALA A 91 -19.21 6.82 -1.50
CA ALA A 91 -19.12 6.80 -0.04
C ALA A 91 -19.83 8.02 0.59
N GLY A 92 -20.01 9.10 -0.17
CA GLY A 92 -20.62 10.33 0.31
C GLY A 92 -19.86 10.94 1.48
N PRO A 93 -20.54 11.63 2.42
CA PRO A 93 -19.93 12.18 3.63
C PRO A 93 -19.24 11.12 4.52
N ALA A 94 -19.64 9.85 4.40
CA ALA A 94 -19.04 8.75 5.15
C ALA A 94 -17.62 8.37 4.67
N VAL A 95 -17.10 8.99 3.60
CA VAL A 95 -15.71 8.80 3.15
C VAL A 95 -14.69 9.06 4.26
N ALA A 96 -14.99 9.98 5.20
CA ALA A 96 -14.15 10.23 6.36
C ALA A 96 -14.00 8.99 7.25
N LEU A 97 -15.08 8.23 7.46
CA LEU A 97 -15.04 6.98 8.22
C LEU A 97 -14.20 5.92 7.50
N SER A 98 -14.30 5.84 6.17
CA SER A 98 -13.44 4.96 5.38
C SER A 98 -11.95 5.29 5.53
N PHE A 99 -11.59 6.58 5.59
CA PHE A 99 -10.22 7.00 5.86
C PHE A 99 -9.75 6.62 7.27
N VAL A 100 -10.61 6.71 8.28
CA VAL A 100 -10.27 6.28 9.64
C VAL A 100 -9.97 4.78 9.69
N VAL A 101 -10.83 3.96 9.09
CA VAL A 101 -10.62 2.51 9.03
C VAL A 101 -9.33 2.18 8.27
N ALA A 102 -9.10 2.83 7.13
CA ALA A 102 -7.87 2.66 6.36
C ALA A 102 -6.62 3.08 7.17
N ALA A 103 -6.69 4.18 7.93
CA ALA A 103 -5.60 4.65 8.77
C ALA A 103 -5.23 3.63 9.87
N ILE A 104 -6.23 2.99 10.49
CA ILE A 104 -5.99 1.94 11.49
C ILE A 104 -5.29 0.74 10.86
N ALA A 105 -5.77 0.27 9.71
CA ALA A 105 -5.14 -0.85 8.99
C ALA A 105 -3.70 -0.53 8.57
N CYS A 106 -3.46 0.67 8.03
CA CYS A 106 -2.12 1.15 7.70
C CYS A 106 -1.23 1.30 8.95
N GLY A 107 -1.81 1.68 10.10
CA GLY A 107 -1.09 1.77 11.37
C GLY A 107 -0.53 0.41 11.82
N PHE A 108 -1.34 -0.65 11.77
CA PHE A 108 -0.84 -2.01 12.07
C PHE A 108 0.24 -2.46 11.09
N ALA A 109 0.07 -2.21 9.79
CA ALA A 109 1.09 -2.53 8.80
C ALA A 109 2.40 -1.75 9.07
N ALA A 110 2.31 -0.46 9.42
CA ALA A 110 3.46 0.38 9.74
C ALA A 110 4.23 -0.13 10.97
N LEU A 111 3.54 -0.69 11.98
CA LEU A 111 4.19 -1.32 13.13
C LEU A 111 5.00 -2.56 12.72
N CYS A 112 4.46 -3.44 11.87
CA CYS A 112 5.21 -4.57 11.32
C CYS A 112 6.48 -4.11 10.57
N TYR A 113 6.35 -3.07 9.73
CA TYR A 113 7.50 -2.51 9.00
C TYR A 113 8.52 -1.84 9.93
N SER A 114 8.07 -1.23 11.03
CA SER A 114 8.96 -0.61 12.02
C SER A 114 9.80 -1.65 12.75
N GLU A 115 9.20 -2.81 13.09
CA GLU A 115 9.91 -3.93 13.70
C GLU A 115 10.99 -4.49 12.75
N LEU A 116 10.63 -4.74 11.48
CA LEU A 116 11.57 -5.22 10.47
C LEU A 116 12.71 -4.24 10.19
N ALA A 117 12.41 -2.94 10.08
CA ALA A 117 13.41 -1.90 9.87
C ALA A 117 14.36 -1.75 11.08
N SER A 118 13.87 -2.02 12.29
CA SER A 118 14.71 -2.02 13.51
C SER A 118 15.64 -3.24 13.58
N MET A 119 15.20 -4.39 13.07
CA MET A 119 15.97 -5.64 13.08
C MET A 119 17.01 -5.69 11.95
N ILE A 120 16.68 -5.15 10.77
CA ILE A 120 17.51 -5.22 9.55
C ILE A 120 17.71 -3.79 9.03
N PRO A 121 18.65 -2.99 9.59
CA PRO A 121 18.80 -1.56 9.31
C PRO A 121 19.55 -1.32 7.99
N VAL A 122 19.02 -1.86 6.89
CA VAL A 122 19.57 -1.75 5.54
C VAL A 122 18.66 -0.87 4.68
N SER A 123 19.23 -0.24 3.66
CA SER A 123 18.43 0.48 2.65
C SER A 123 17.63 -0.53 1.84
N GLY A 124 16.35 -0.69 2.19
CA GLY A 124 15.47 -1.72 1.64
C GLY A 124 13.99 -1.42 1.89
N SER A 125 13.12 -2.19 1.25
CA SER A 125 11.67 -2.12 1.40
C SER A 125 11.08 -3.54 1.43
N ALA A 126 9.79 -3.70 1.17
CA ALA A 126 9.05 -4.97 1.20
C ALA A 126 9.80 -6.15 0.56
N TYR A 127 10.43 -5.93 -0.60
CA TYR A 127 11.19 -6.95 -1.32
C TYR A 127 12.35 -7.50 -0.50
N THR A 128 13.12 -6.62 0.14
CA THR A 128 14.26 -6.99 0.97
C THR A 128 13.85 -7.78 2.21
N TYR A 129 12.64 -7.54 2.72
CA TYR A 129 12.11 -8.28 3.88
C TYR A 129 11.43 -9.60 3.51
N SER A 130 11.03 -9.76 2.26
CA SER A 130 10.28 -10.94 1.79
C SER A 130 11.15 -12.04 1.20
N TYR A 131 12.38 -11.71 0.79
CA TYR A 131 13.32 -12.63 0.14
C TYR A 131 14.62 -12.70 0.92
#